data_AF-A0A8T7C959-F1
#
_entry.id   AF-A0A8T7C959-F1
#
_cell.length_a   1.000
_cell.length_b   1.000
_cell.length_c   1.000
_cell.angle_alpha   90.00
_cell.angle_beta   90.00
_cell.angle_gamma   90.00
#
_symmetry.space_group_name_H-M   'P 1'
#
loop_
_entity.id
_entity.type
_entity.pdbx_description
1 polymer ?
#
loop_
_entity_poly.entity_id
_entity_poly.type
_entity_poly.pdbx_seq_one_letter_code
_entity_poly.pdbx_strand_id
1 'polypeptide(L)'
;LRARREQGLSAEGAVRYAFSTVGVALLVTTLILVAGFMVLAQSSFEINGVMSILTAIGIALALIVDFFFLPPLLMAVDGDPESKVSPITEVKDEPVPVST
;
A
#
# COMPACT_ATOMS: atom_id res chain seq x y z
N LEU A 1 -7.37 -11.09 -10.29
CA LEU A 1 -7.88 -11.23 -11.69
C LEU A 1 -9.41 -11.41 -11.83
N ARG A 2 -10.18 -11.88 -10.82
CA ARG A 2 -11.66 -11.95 -10.93
C ARG A 2 -12.43 -10.77 -10.32
N ALA A 3 -11.94 -10.17 -9.24
CA ALA A 3 -12.65 -9.07 -8.55
C ALA A 3 -12.75 -7.76 -9.35
N ARG A 4 -11.83 -7.51 -10.31
CA ARG A 4 -11.83 -6.31 -11.17
C ARG A 4 -12.78 -6.39 -12.38
N ARG A 5 -13.38 -7.55 -12.68
CA ARG A 5 -14.46 -7.63 -13.69
C ARG A 5 -15.81 -7.18 -13.13
N GLU A 6 -15.94 -7.09 -11.80
CA GLU A 6 -17.24 -6.90 -11.15
C GLU A 6 -17.41 -5.55 -10.43
N GLN A 7 -16.34 -4.81 -10.08
CA GLN A 7 -16.47 -3.73 -9.08
C GLN A 7 -16.06 -2.29 -9.47
N GLY A 8 -15.45 -2.03 -10.63
CA GLY A 8 -15.33 -0.65 -11.17
C GLY A 8 -14.75 0.42 -10.20
N LEU A 9 -13.70 0.11 -9.45
CA LEU A 9 -13.12 1.00 -8.43
C LEU A 9 -11.97 1.86 -8.98
N SER A 10 -11.83 3.09 -8.46
CA SER A 10 -10.77 4.05 -8.82
C SER A 10 -9.36 3.50 -8.53
N ALA A 11 -8.37 3.91 -9.34
CA ALA A 11 -6.96 3.52 -9.18
C ALA A 11 -6.43 3.79 -7.75
N GLU A 12 -6.88 4.88 -7.13
CA GLU A 12 -6.53 5.24 -5.76
C GLU A 12 -7.06 4.23 -4.72
N GLY A 13 -8.27 3.70 -4.92
CA GLY A 13 -8.86 2.66 -4.07
C GLY A 13 -8.12 1.32 -4.17
N ALA A 14 -7.67 0.95 -5.37
CA ALA A 14 -6.90 -0.27 -5.60
C ALA A 14 -5.52 -0.22 -4.94
N VAL A 15 -4.82 0.92 -5.06
CA VAL A 15 -3.54 1.16 -4.38
C VAL A 15 -3.76 1.12 -2.87
N ARG A 16 -4.76 1.83 -2.32
CA ARG A 16 -5.03 1.85 -0.88
C ARG A 16 -5.34 0.46 -0.31
N TYR A 17 -6.06 -0.38 -1.05
CA TYR A 17 -6.36 -1.76 -0.67
C TYR A 17 -5.12 -2.67 -0.69
N ALA A 18 -4.28 -2.54 -1.72
CA ALA A 18 -3.01 -3.25 -1.79
C ALA A 18 -2.08 -2.85 -0.64
N PHE A 19 -1.99 -1.54 -0.35
CA PHE A 19 -1.23 -1.01 0.78
C PHE A 19 -1.76 -1.46 2.13
N SER A 20 -3.08 -1.46 2.36
CA SER A 20 -3.63 -1.90 3.64
C SER A 20 -3.38 -3.38 3.91
N THR A 21 -3.34 -4.19 2.86
CA THR A 21 -3.16 -5.63 2.97
C THR A 21 -1.69 -6.01 3.11
N VAL A 22 -0.81 -5.42 2.28
CA VAL A 22 0.62 -5.77 2.24
C VAL A 22 1.44 -4.93 3.21
N GLY A 23 1.05 -3.68 3.48
CA GLY A 23 1.80 -2.76 4.35
C GLY A 23 1.94 -3.26 5.79
N VAL A 24 0.88 -3.87 6.35
CA VAL A 24 0.96 -4.49 7.69
C VAL A 24 1.93 -5.67 7.69
N ALA A 25 1.94 -6.48 6.63
CA ALA A 25 2.86 -7.61 6.51
C ALA A 25 4.33 -7.14 6.46
N LEU A 26 4.61 -6.10 5.66
CA LEU A 26 5.96 -5.51 5.55
C LEU A 26 6.45 -4.98 6.90
N LEU A 27 5.61 -4.25 7.65
CA LEU A 27 5.98 -3.76 9.00
C LEU A 27 6.34 -4.89 9.96
N VAL A 28 5.53 -5.95 9.98
CA VAL A 28 5.75 -7.09 10.87
C VAL A 28 7.07 -7.79 10.52
N THR A 29 7.35 -8.02 9.24
CA THR A 29 8.61 -8.63 8.81
C THR A 29 9.81 -7.76 9.17
N THR A 30 9.76 -6.45 8.93
CA THR A 30 10.82 -5.51 9.32
C THR A 30 11.08 -5.56 10.82
N LEU A 31 10.02 -5.57 11.65
CA LEU A 31 10.15 -5.64 13.09
C LEU A 31 10.81 -6.94 13.56
N ILE A 32 10.40 -8.08 12.99
CA ILE A 32 11.00 -9.39 13.26
C ILE A 32 12.48 -9.40 12.91
N LEU A 33 12.84 -8.86 11.73
CA LEU A 33 14.23 -8.80 11.29
C LEU A 33 15.07 -7.91 12.21
N VAL A 34 14.61 -6.69 12.52
CA VAL A 34 15.32 -5.77 13.42
C VAL A 34 15.52 -6.40 14.80
N ALA A 35 14.49 -7.04 15.35
CA ALA A 35 14.59 -7.76 16.63
C ALA A 35 15.58 -8.93 16.55
N GLY A 36 15.55 -9.71 15.46
CA GLY A 36 16.50 -10.80 15.22
C GLY A 36 17.94 -10.31 15.14
N PHE A 37 18.22 -9.22 14.42
CA PHE A 37 19.55 -8.62 14.36
C PHE A 37 20.00 -8.04 15.70
N MET A 38 19.08 -7.52 16.51
CA MET A 38 19.39 -7.02 17.86
C MET A 38 19.75 -8.16 18.82
N VAL A 39 19.06 -9.30 18.76
CA VAL A 39 19.40 -10.51 19.55
C VAL A 39 20.74 -11.09 19.10
N LEU A 40 20.98 -11.18 17.77
CA LEU A 40 22.26 -11.63 17.23
C LEU A 40 23.42 -10.72 17.67
N ALA A 41 23.19 -9.41 17.75
CA ALA A 41 24.20 -8.45 18.23
C ALA A 41 24.63 -8.67 19.69
N GLN A 42 23.81 -9.35 20.51
CA GLN A 42 24.17 -9.69 21.90
C GLN A 42 24.95 -11.01 22.04
N SER A 43 24.96 -11.89 21.02
CA SER A 43 25.37 -13.32 21.15
C SER A 43 26.89 -13.60 21.09
N SER A 44 27.73 -12.69 21.55
CA SER A 44 29.07 -13.04 22.10
C SER A 44 30.30 -13.23 21.19
N PHE A 45 30.30 -13.33 19.84
CA PHE A 45 31.57 -13.51 19.10
C PHE A 45 31.57 -12.97 17.64
N GLU A 46 32.57 -12.12 17.32
CA GLU A 46 33.30 -11.99 16.04
C GLU A 46 32.64 -11.49 14.73
N ILE A 47 31.34 -11.19 14.64
CA ILE A 47 30.83 -10.37 13.51
C ILE A 47 30.35 -9.04 14.06
N ASN A 48 31.27 -8.08 14.04
CA ASN A 48 31.11 -6.66 14.36
C ASN A 48 29.66 -6.24 14.62
N GLY A 49 29.33 -5.84 15.85
CA GLY A 49 28.05 -5.18 16.14
C GLY A 49 27.76 -4.02 15.16
N VAL A 50 28.81 -3.42 14.58
CA VAL A 50 28.74 -2.47 13.47
C VAL A 50 28.07 -3.06 12.22
N MET A 51 28.39 -4.28 11.79
CA MET A 51 27.75 -4.95 10.65
C MET A 51 26.28 -5.28 10.94
N SER A 52 25.96 -5.72 12.16
CA SER A 52 24.58 -6.00 12.57
C SER A 52 23.73 -4.72 12.62
N ILE A 53 24.27 -3.63 13.18
CA ILE A 53 23.62 -2.32 13.23
C ILE A 53 23.46 -1.73 11.83
N LEU A 54 24.50 -1.81 10.98
CA LEU A 54 24.45 -1.35 9.59
C LEU A 54 23.36 -2.10 8.81
N THR A 55 23.23 -3.40 9.04
CA THR A 55 22.18 -4.22 8.42
C THR A 55 20.78 -3.85 8.93
N ALA A 56 20.61 -3.63 10.24
CA ALA A 56 19.34 -3.18 10.81
C ALA A 56 18.91 -1.81 10.26
N ILE A 57 19.85 -0.87 10.11
CA ILE A 57 19.62 0.42 9.45
C ILE A 57 19.23 0.21 7.99
N GLY A 58 19.91 -0.68 7.26
CA GLY A 58 19.58 -1.01 5.87
C GLY A 58 18.15 -1.55 5.72
N ILE A 59 17.72 -2.43 6.63
CA ILE A 59 16.36 -2.99 6.65
C ILE A 59 15.32 -1.90 6.97
N ALA A 60 15.63 -0.98 7.88
CA ALA A 60 14.76 0.15 8.18
C ALA A 60 14.62 1.10 6.98
N LEU A 61 15.72 1.39 6.27
CA LEU A 61 15.69 2.20 5.05
C LEU A 61 14.92 1.48 3.92
N ALA A 62 15.07 0.16 3.78
CA ALA A 62 14.33 -0.62 2.81
C ALA A 62 12.82 -0.48 3.02
N LEU A 63 12.34 -0.55 4.26
CA LEU A 63 10.93 -0.32 4.57
C LEU A 63 10.44 1.09 4.15
N ILE A 64 11.27 2.11 4.35
CA ILE A 64 10.94 3.48 3.91
C ILE A 64 10.83 3.53 2.38
N VAL A 65 11.79 2.93 1.67
CA VAL A 65 11.77 2.85 0.21
C VAL A 65 10.55 2.08 -0.27
N ASP A 66 10.23 0.94 0.33
CA ASP A 66 9.05 0.16 -0.01
C ASP A 66 7.78 1.02 0.11
N PHE A 67 7.61 1.78 1.19
CA PHE A 67 6.42 2.61 1.36
C PHE A 67 6.38 3.83 0.44
N PHE A 68 7.53 4.33 0.00
CA PHE A 68 7.60 5.50 -0.87
C PHE A 68 7.55 5.14 -2.36
N PHE A 69 8.12 3.99 -2.75
CA PHE A 69 8.20 3.54 -4.15
C PHE A 69 7.10 2.57 -4.54
N LEU A 70 6.62 1.71 -3.64
CA LEU A 70 5.56 0.76 -3.96
C LEU A 70 4.25 1.46 -4.41
N PRO A 71 3.84 2.66 -3.89
CA PRO A 71 2.61 3.31 -4.37
C PRO A 71 2.74 3.87 -5.79
N PRO A 72 3.76 4.69 -6.13
CA PRO A 72 4.00 5.13 -7.49
C PRO A 72 4.27 3.97 -8.45
N LEU A 73 5.00 2.93 -8.00
CA LEU A 73 5.30 1.77 -8.84
C LEU A 73 4.04 0.96 -9.16
N LEU A 74 3.14 0.78 -8.19
CA LEU A 74 1.83 0.16 -8.45
C LEU A 74 0.99 1.03 -9.38
N MET A 75 0.99 2.36 -9.22
CA MET A 75 0.27 3.25 -10.14
C MET A 75 0.85 3.23 -11.57
N ALA A 76 2.18 3.14 -11.70
CA ALA A 76 2.86 3.11 -12.98
C ALA A 76 2.71 1.77 -13.72
N VAL A 77 2.66 0.65 -12.99
CA VAL A 77 2.44 -0.69 -13.56
C VAL A 77 0.96 -0.95 -13.84
N ASP A 78 0.04 -0.38 -13.05
CA ASP A 78 -1.42 -0.50 -13.22
C ASP A 78 -2.00 0.61 -14.12
N GLY A 79 -1.26 0.99 -15.16
CA GLY A 79 -1.57 2.10 -16.07
C GLY A 79 -2.97 2.06 -16.70
N ASP A 80 -3.71 3.15 -16.48
CA ASP A 80 -4.97 3.65 -17.10
C ASP A 80 -6.23 2.74 -17.13
N PRO A 81 -7.37 3.27 -16.63
CA PRO A 81 -8.18 4.09 -17.52
C PRO A 81 -8.67 5.38 -16.85
N GLU A 82 -8.38 6.50 -17.50
CA GLU A 82 -9.17 7.71 -17.43
C GLU A 82 -10.67 7.41 -17.71
N SER A 83 -11.53 8.07 -16.93
CA SER A 83 -12.99 8.16 -17.10
C SER A 83 -13.77 6.88 -16.70
N LYS A 84 -14.77 6.89 -15.82
CA LYS A 84 -15.81 7.90 -15.54
C LYS A 84 -16.37 7.67 -14.14
N VAL A 85 -16.23 8.64 -13.24
CA VAL A 85 -17.20 8.81 -12.16
C VAL A 85 -18.04 10.02 -12.55
N SER A 86 -19.05 9.80 -13.38
CA SER A 86 -20.12 10.78 -13.56
C SER A 86 -20.87 10.88 -12.23
N PRO A 87 -20.97 12.08 -11.62
CA PRO A 87 -21.79 12.27 -10.43
C PRO A 87 -23.24 11.96 -10.76
N ILE A 88 -23.77 10.85 -10.27
CA ILE A 88 -25.21 10.57 -10.30
C ILE A 88 -25.83 11.33 -9.14
N THR A 89 -25.93 12.65 -9.27
CA THR A 89 -26.66 13.48 -8.31
C THR A 89 -27.25 14.69 -9.02
N GLU A 90 -28.28 14.47 -9.84
CA GLU A 90 -29.42 15.38 -9.94
C GLU A 90 -30.58 14.69 -10.69
N VAL A 91 -31.28 13.77 -10.03
CA VAL A 91 -32.71 13.58 -10.34
C VAL A 91 -33.43 14.54 -9.42
N LYS A 92 -33.60 15.76 -9.92
CA LYS A 92 -34.51 16.76 -9.38
C LYS A 92 -35.90 16.11 -9.30
N ASP A 93 -36.37 15.89 -8.07
CA ASP A 93 -37.77 15.68 -7.76
C ASP A 93 -38.55 16.90 -8.29
N GLU A 94 -38.99 16.84 -9.55
CA GLU A 94 -39.91 17.81 -10.10
C GLU A 94 -41.27 17.10 -10.28
N PRO A 95 -42.32 17.49 -9.52
CA PRO A 95 -43.60 16.83 -9.60
C PRO A 95 -44.23 17.14 -10.96
N VAL A 96 -44.55 16.09 -11.72
CA VAL A 96 -45.26 16.19 -13.00
C VAL A 96 -46.64 16.81 -12.74
N PRO A 97 -46.99 17.98 -13.30
CA PRO A 97 -48.34 18.49 -13.21
C PRO A 97 -49.23 17.65 -14.14
N VAL A 98 -50.09 16.83 -13.53
CA VAL A 98 -51.23 16.24 -14.23
C VAL A 98 -52.28 17.34 -14.36
N SER A 99 -52.51 17.86 -15.56
CA SER A 99 -53.71 18.64 -15.89
C SER A 99 -53.97 18.66 -17.39
N THR A 100 -55.11 18.03 -17.74
CA THR A 100 -55.96 18.18 -18.94
C THR A 100 -55.44 17.74 -20.30
#